data_AF-A0A0D1XQM9-F1
#
_entry.id   AF-A0A0D1XQM9-F1
#
_cell.length_a   1.000
_cell.length_b   1.000
_cell.length_c   1.000
_cell.angle_alpha   90.00
_cell.angle_beta   90.00
_cell.angle_gamma   90.00
#
_symmetry.space_group_name_H-M   'P 1'
#
loop_
_entity.id
_entity.type
_entity.pdbx_description
1 polymer ?
#
loop_
_entity_poly.entity_id
_entity_poly.type
_entity_poly.pdbx_seq_one_letter_code
_entity_poly.pdbx_strand_id
1 'polypeptide(L)'
;MFTTYHGMIIHLESGVCQSQIDRIDLNRSAAMCYQWKAYLDEEWRDELLQRHDLEQEYVNKIYAFHCPECRTVFSTLSGLFQHVHSKVCLQTLYSGKMAKLVRWLEKQHDVSMQS
;
A
#
# COMPACT_ATOMS: atom_id res chain seq x y z
N MET A 1 -15.04 4.84 -12.42
CA MET A 1 -14.72 5.81 -11.34
C MET A 1 -14.80 5.09 -10.00
N PHE A 2 -13.70 5.06 -9.24
CA PHE A 2 -13.67 4.46 -7.90
C PHE A 2 -14.27 5.43 -6.88
N THR A 3 -15.06 4.91 -5.94
CA THR A 3 -15.70 5.73 -4.89
C THR A 3 -14.81 5.91 -3.67
N THR A 4 -13.75 5.10 -3.53
CA THR A 4 -12.77 5.19 -2.43
C THR A 4 -11.36 4.87 -2.89
N TYR A 5 -10.37 5.43 -2.19
CA TYR A 5 -8.95 5.19 -2.46
C TYR A 5 -8.58 3.72 -2.32
N HIS A 6 -9.08 3.04 -1.27
CA HIS A 6 -8.83 1.61 -1.08
C HIS A 6 -9.42 0.76 -2.22
N GLY A 7 -10.55 1.16 -2.81
CA GLY A 7 -11.15 0.44 -3.94
C GLY A 7 -10.28 0.51 -5.20
N MET A 8 -9.61 1.65 -5.39
CA MET A 8 -8.63 1.86 -6.47
C MET A 8 -7.36 1.03 -6.24
N ILE A 9 -6.83 1.01 -5.01
CA ILE A 9 -5.68 0.16 -4.65
C ILE A 9 -5.99 -1.33 -4.83
N ILE A 10 -7.16 -1.80 -4.41
CA ILE A 10 -7.59 -3.20 -4.62
C ILE A 10 -7.61 -3.55 -6.12
N HIS A 11 -8.12 -2.64 -6.96
CA HIS A 11 -8.14 -2.86 -8.40
C HIS A 11 -6.74 -3.00 -8.99
N LEU A 12 -5.81 -2.12 -8.59
CA LEU A 12 -4.42 -2.18 -9.04
C LEU A 12 -3.70 -3.45 -8.54
N GLU A 13 -3.87 -3.81 -7.26
CA GLU A 13 -3.28 -5.04 -6.70
C GLU A 13 -3.78 -6.32 -7.39
N SER A 14 -4.97 -6.30 -7.99
CA SER A 14 -5.50 -7.45 -8.74
C SER A 14 -4.80 -7.69 -10.08
N GLY A 15 -4.03 -6.73 -10.59
CA GLY A 15 -3.34 -6.82 -11.89
C GLY A 15 -4.28 -6.78 -13.10
N VAL A 16 -5.58 -6.54 -12.92
CA VAL A 16 -6.58 -6.51 -14.01
C VAL A 16 -6.62 -5.15 -14.71
N CYS A 17 -5.86 -4.16 -14.23
CA CYS A 17 -5.85 -2.82 -14.80
C CYS A 17 -5.02 -2.76 -16.10
N GLN A 18 -5.53 -2.06 -17.11
CA GLN A 18 -4.81 -1.79 -18.35
C GLN A 18 -3.63 -0.82 -18.17
N SER A 19 -3.53 -0.16 -17.01
CA SER A 19 -2.42 0.74 -16.67
C SER A 19 -1.08 0.03 -16.46
N GLN A 20 -1.07 -1.31 -16.40
CA GLN A 20 0.09 -2.16 -16.05
C GLN A 20 0.66 -1.91 -14.65
N ILE A 21 -0.01 -1.09 -13.83
CA ILE A 21 0.35 -0.94 -12.42
C ILE A 21 -0.26 -2.11 -11.67
N ASP A 22 0.61 -2.92 -11.05
CA ASP A 22 0.21 -4.08 -10.26
C ASP A 22 0.57 -3.93 -8.77
N ARG A 23 0.37 -5.00 -8.01
CA ARG A 23 0.74 -5.09 -6.60
C ARG A 23 2.23 -4.82 -6.36
N ILE A 24 3.10 -5.29 -7.24
CA ILE A 24 4.56 -5.15 -7.10
C ILE A 24 4.95 -3.68 -7.26
N ASP A 25 4.36 -2.97 -8.24
CA ASP A 25 4.57 -1.54 -8.43
C ASP A 25 4.10 -0.70 -7.23
N LEU A 26 2.93 -1.03 -6.67
CA LEU A 26 2.40 -0.36 -5.48
C LEU A 26 3.26 -0.61 -4.25
N ASN A 27 3.65 -1.86 -3.99
CA ASN A 27 4.49 -2.23 -2.87
C ASN A 27 5.85 -1.52 -2.92
N ARG A 28 6.48 -1.52 -4.10
CA ARG A 28 7.73 -0.77 -4.33
C ARG A 28 7.54 0.72 -4.09
N SER A 29 6.46 1.29 -4.59
CA SER A 29 6.14 2.71 -4.40
C SER A 29 5.98 3.05 -2.91
N ALA A 30 5.31 2.21 -2.13
CA ALA A 30 5.17 2.39 -0.70
C ALA A 30 6.51 2.31 0.05
N ALA A 31 7.42 1.43 -0.37
CA ALA A 31 8.78 1.29 0.18
C ALA A 31 9.71 2.48 -0.16
N MET A 32 9.46 3.15 -1.29
CA MET A 32 10.19 4.37 -1.71
C MET A 32 9.76 5.62 -0.95
N CYS A 33 8.54 5.66 -0.41
CA CYS A 33 8.04 6.83 0.30
C CYS A 33 8.91 7.15 1.53
N TYR A 34 9.23 8.43 1.74
CA TYR A 34 10.09 8.88 2.86
C TYR A 34 9.60 8.45 4.25
N GLN A 35 8.30 8.16 4.42
CA GLN A 35 7.72 7.77 5.70
C GLN A 35 7.48 6.27 5.84
N TRP A 36 8.09 5.44 5.00
CA TRP A 36 7.90 3.99 4.97
C TRP A 36 7.99 3.33 6.35
N LYS A 37 8.94 3.73 7.22
CA LYS A 37 9.12 3.18 8.58
C LYS A 37 7.87 3.25 9.46
N ALA A 38 6.89 4.08 9.10
CA ALA A 38 5.65 4.21 9.86
C ALA A 38 4.64 3.07 9.59
N TYR A 39 4.73 2.40 8.45
CA TYR A 39 3.71 1.43 8.01
C TYR A 39 4.28 0.21 7.28
N LEU A 40 5.60 0.14 7.09
CA LEU A 40 6.31 -0.97 6.47
C LEU A 40 7.38 -1.44 7.45
N ASP A 41 7.43 -2.76 7.66
CA ASP A 41 8.50 -3.38 8.44
C ASP A 41 9.85 -3.25 7.71
N GLU A 42 10.91 -3.02 8.47
CA GLU A 42 12.26 -2.81 7.95
C GLU A 42 12.82 -4.09 7.33
N GLU A 43 12.42 -5.27 7.81
CA GLU A 43 12.83 -6.57 7.24
C GLU A 43 12.44 -6.71 5.77
N TRP A 44 11.28 -6.18 5.38
CA TRP A 44 10.71 -6.41 4.04
C TRP A 44 10.97 -5.28 3.05
N ARG A 45 11.59 -4.17 3.49
CA ARG A 45 11.73 -2.99 2.63
C ARG A 45 12.56 -3.27 1.39
N ASP A 46 13.73 -3.87 1.56
CA ASP A 46 14.66 -4.07 0.44
C ASP A 46 14.10 -5.06 -0.57
N GLU A 47 13.37 -6.07 -0.11
CA GLU A 47 12.61 -7.00 -0.95
C GLU A 47 11.59 -6.25 -1.82
N LEU A 48 10.78 -5.37 -1.21
CA LEU A 48 9.79 -4.56 -1.95
C LEU A 48 10.44 -3.56 -2.91
N LEU A 49 11.59 -2.96 -2.56
CA LEU A 49 12.34 -2.07 -3.45
C LEU A 49 12.88 -2.79 -4.69
N GLN A 50 13.27 -4.06 -4.51
CA GLN A 50 13.78 -4.95 -5.54
C GLN A 50 12.67 -5.63 -6.36
N ARG A 51 11.39 -5.33 -6.08
CA ARG A 51 10.22 -5.87 -6.79
C ARG A 51 9.98 -7.37 -6.55
N HIS A 52 10.43 -7.91 -5.42
CA HIS A 52 10.13 -9.29 -5.06
C HIS A 52 8.63 -9.48 -4.80
N ASP A 53 8.06 -10.56 -5.34
CA ASP A 53 6.69 -10.96 -5.06
C ASP A 53 6.66 -11.83 -3.81
N LEU A 54 6.53 -11.18 -2.65
CA LEU A 54 6.57 -11.85 -1.34
C LEU A 54 5.56 -13.00 -1.22
N GLU A 55 4.44 -12.97 -1.93
CA GLU A 55 3.44 -14.05 -1.90
C GLU A 55 3.87 -15.28 -2.71
N GLN A 56 4.68 -15.10 -3.76
CA GLN A 56 5.17 -16.20 -4.59
C GLN A 56 6.51 -16.74 -4.11
N GLU A 57 7.36 -15.88 -3.56
CA GLU A 57 8.74 -16.23 -3.22
C GLU A 57 8.88 -16.86 -1.82
N TYR A 58 7.92 -16.61 -0.93
CA TYR A 58 7.95 -17.14 0.44
C TYR A 58 6.80 -18.11 0.69
N VAL A 59 7.11 -19.26 1.31
CA VAL A 59 6.12 -20.31 1.62
C VAL A 59 5.07 -19.81 2.61
N ASN A 60 5.49 -18.96 3.55
CA ASN A 60 4.60 -18.39 4.56
C ASN A 60 4.10 -17.02 4.11
N LYS A 61 2.85 -16.72 4.44
CA LYS A 61 2.27 -15.41 4.17
C LYS A 61 3.01 -14.33 4.94
N ILE A 62 3.60 -13.40 4.19
CA ILE A 62 4.37 -12.28 4.76
C ILE A 62 3.43 -11.10 5.05
N TYR A 63 3.60 -10.48 6.22
CA TYR A 63 2.83 -9.31 6.67
C TYR A 63 3.72 -8.08 6.73
N ALA A 64 4.16 -7.60 5.57
CA ALA A 64 5.11 -6.50 5.46
C ALA A 64 4.57 -5.17 6.00
N PHE A 65 3.26 -4.96 5.98
CA PHE A 65 2.64 -3.68 6.31
C PHE A 65 2.03 -3.69 7.70
N HIS A 66 1.97 -2.52 8.34
CA HIS A 66 1.30 -2.36 9.62
C HIS A 66 0.64 -0.99 9.75
N CYS A 67 -0.40 -0.92 10.59
CA CYS A 67 -1.00 0.35 10.96
C CYS A 67 -0.03 1.14 11.87
N PRO A 68 0.28 2.41 11.55
CA PRO A 68 1.16 3.23 12.39
C PRO A 68 0.65 3.42 13.83
N GLU A 69 -0.67 3.33 14.03
CA GLU A 69 -1.33 3.62 15.29
C GLU A 69 -1.53 2.35 16.13
N CYS A 70 -2.30 1.38 15.63
CA CYS A 70 -2.67 0.20 16.40
C CYS A 70 -1.78 -1.02 16.12
N ARG A 71 -0.77 -0.88 15.25
CA ARG A 71 0.20 -1.93 14.89
C ARG A 71 -0.38 -3.22 14.30
N THR A 72 -1.66 -3.25 13.95
CA THR A 72 -2.26 -4.37 13.21
C THR A 72 -1.50 -4.56 11.89
N VAL A 73 -1.15 -5.81 11.57
CA VAL A 73 -0.33 -6.16 10.42
C VAL A 73 -1.17 -6.61 9.22
N PHE A 74 -0.65 -6.37 8.02
CA PHE A 74 -1.32 -6.63 6.75
C PHE A 74 -0.30 -7.14 5.72
N SER A 75 -0.78 -8.02 4.83
CA SER A 75 0.00 -8.54 3.70
C SER A 75 -0.08 -7.63 2.47
N THR A 76 -1.09 -6.77 2.41
CA THR A 76 -1.37 -5.90 1.27
C THR A 76 -1.58 -4.46 1.70
N LEU A 77 -1.35 -3.52 0.79
CA LEU A 77 -1.65 -2.11 1.02
C LEU A 77 -3.16 -1.90 1.11
N SER A 78 -3.95 -2.59 0.27
CA SER A 78 -5.42 -2.54 0.35
C SER A 78 -5.96 -2.87 1.73
N GLY A 79 -5.42 -3.90 2.39
CA GLY A 79 -5.82 -4.29 3.74
C GLY A 79 -5.55 -3.18 4.76
N LEU A 80 -4.38 -2.57 4.70
CA LEU A 80 -4.04 -1.40 5.54
C LEU A 80 -4.98 -0.21 5.25
N PHE A 81 -5.21 0.12 3.98
CA PHE A 81 -6.09 1.23 3.61
C PHE A 81 -7.54 0.99 4.02
N GLN A 82 -8.05 -0.23 3.87
CA GLN A 82 -9.39 -0.62 4.31
C GLN A 82 -9.53 -0.51 5.83
N HIS A 83 -8.52 -0.95 6.58
CA HIS A 83 -8.46 -0.81 8.03
C HIS A 83 -8.54 0.66 8.48
N VAL A 84 -7.73 1.53 7.87
CA VAL A 84 -7.74 2.97 8.22
C VAL A 84 -9.06 3.63 7.78
N HIS A 85 -9.65 3.18 6.67
CA HIS A 85 -10.92 3.70 6.17
C HIS A 85 -12.12 3.31 7.07
N SER A 86 -12.12 2.09 7.63
CA SER A 86 -13.23 1.60 8.47
C SER A 86 -13.31 2.24 9.86
N LYS A 87 -12.36 3.13 10.20
CA LYS A 87 -12.29 3.86 11.49
C LYS A 87 -12.31 2.94 12.72
N VAL A 88 -11.79 1.71 12.57
CA VAL A 88 -11.61 0.78 13.68
C VAL A 88 -10.47 1.18 14.62
N CYS A 89 -9.63 2.14 14.21
CA CYS A 89 -8.61 2.76 15.05
C CYS A 89 -8.61 4.30 14.86
N LEU A 90 -7.78 5.01 15.63
CA LEU A 90 -7.67 6.47 15.61
C LEU A 90 -6.95 7.03 14.37
N GLN A 91 -6.28 6.17 13.59
CA GLN A 91 -5.62 6.57 12.35
C GLN A 91 -6.66 6.96 11.30
N THR A 92 -6.37 8.01 10.52
CA THR A 92 -7.20 8.40 9.36
C THR A 92 -6.37 8.49 8.08
N LEU A 93 -7.04 8.43 6.93
CA LEU A 93 -6.41 8.62 5.61
C LEU A 93 -6.02 10.07 5.33
N TYR A 94 -6.60 11.03 6.05
CA TYR A 94 -6.48 12.45 5.75
C TYR A 94 -5.50 13.18 6.68
N SER A 95 -4.94 12.47 7.67
CA SER A 95 -3.95 13.03 8.60
C SER A 95 -2.73 12.12 8.79
N GLY A 96 -1.65 12.70 9.32
CA GLY A 96 -0.48 11.96 9.78
C GLY A 96 0.30 11.24 8.67
N LYS A 97 0.78 10.03 8.99
CA LYS A 97 1.67 9.24 8.11
C LYS A 97 0.94 8.63 6.92
N MET A 98 -0.31 8.19 7.12
CA MET A 98 -1.12 7.60 6.06
C MET A 98 -1.46 8.63 4.96
N ALA A 99 -1.79 9.87 5.33
CA ALA A 99 -2.02 10.93 4.33
C ALA A 99 -0.78 11.21 3.46
N LYS A 100 0.42 11.08 4.01
CA LYS A 100 1.67 11.22 3.25
C LYS A 100 1.87 10.07 2.28
N LEU A 101 1.53 8.84 2.68
CA LEU A 101 1.55 7.68 1.80
C LEU A 101 0.54 7.84 0.65
N VAL A 102 -0.70 8.25 0.93
CA VAL A 102 -1.73 8.50 -0.10
C VAL A 102 -1.22 9.50 -1.14
N ARG A 103 -0.78 10.69 -0.71
CA ARG A 103 -0.27 11.74 -1.61
C ARG A 103 0.95 11.29 -2.41
N TRP A 104 1.80 10.47 -1.81
CA TRP A 104 2.97 9.93 -2.49
C TRP A 104 2.56 8.97 -3.62
N LEU A 105 1.68 8.01 -3.32
CA LEU A 105 1.18 7.06 -4.29
C LEU A 105 0.39 7.75 -5.42
N GLU A 106 -0.45 8.72 -5.08
CA GLU A 106 -1.12 9.58 -6.07
C GLU A 106 -0.08 10.22 -7.01
N LYS A 107 0.94 10.88 -6.46
CA LYS A 107 1.99 11.51 -7.27
C LYS A 107 2.79 10.52 -8.14
N GLN A 108 3.05 9.32 -7.64
CA GLN A 108 3.81 8.32 -8.39
C GLN A 108 3.01 7.70 -9.55
N HIS A 109 1.68 7.64 -9.41
CA HIS A 109 0.79 6.91 -10.33
C HIS A 109 -0.24 7.82 -11.04
N ASP A 110 -0.13 9.15 -10.88
CA ASP A 110 -1.03 10.18 -11.43
C ASP A 110 -1.14 10.15 -12.97
N VAL A 111 -0.16 9.54 -13.65
CA VAL A 111 -0.15 9.39 -15.11
C VAL A 111 -1.20 8.39 -15.60
N SER A 112 -1.73 7.53 -14.72
CA SER A 112 -2.67 6.46 -15.09
C SER A 112 -4.06 6.59 -14.46
N MET A 113 -4.32 7.67 -13.70
CA MET A 113 -5.57 7.86 -12.95
C MET A 113 -6.60 8.78 -13.64
N GLN A 114 -6.32 9.22 -14.87
CA GLN A 114 -7.28 9.94 -15.73
C GLN A 114 -7.86 8.99 -16.78
N SER A 115 -8.97 8.32 -16.45
CA SER A 115 -9.92 7.77 -17.43
C SER A 115 -11.34 7.80 -16.90
#